data_AF-A0A2D9EC70-F1
#
_entry.id   AF-A0A2D9EC70-F1
#
_cell.length_a   1.000
_cell.length_b   1.000
_cell.length_c   1.000
_cell.angle_alpha   90.00
_cell.angle_beta   90.00
_cell.angle_gamma   90.00
#
_symmetry.space_group_name_H-M   'P 1'
#
loop_
_entity.id
_entity.type
_entity.pdbx_description
1 polymer ?
#
loop_
_entity_poly.entity_id
_entity_poly.type
_entity_poly.pdbx_seq_one_letter_code
_entity_poly.pdbx_strand_id
1 'polypeptide(L)'
;MKHSISKYIISILLIIIGFFAISSFVGGWIDGLESQPVGMFVAGFALIAVGIIAIPNVLDKLNGIGASKSLLYIGSVVALGLGYAVVNSVTTEIDFQNTKEMVEKQTIQRLKDIRDIQIAHRTFKGSYAYDFESLGAFIHDTTVVPVTFNMGSFHDTLSAENSNEQGYIIKKTDLDSISNLLEMTYDSLYSLIEDDNSPYKIRDTSFTSFYAENFTDEIRMKRKLPLFNIDSLSKNPLTSETFIMKISAVEVGRVWQPTILVQDPTPFGRDKVKKDTLRFGSLTEVHTDGNWRN
;
A
#
# COMPACT_ATOMS: atom_id res chain seq x y z
N MET A 1 39.12 -44.25 18.22
CA MET A 1 38.18 -43.80 17.16
C MET A 1 37.85 -42.30 17.21
N LYS A 2 37.61 -41.67 18.38
CA LYS A 2 37.32 -40.21 18.47
C LYS A 2 38.43 -39.30 17.93
N HIS A 3 39.71 -39.69 18.06
CA HIS A 3 40.84 -38.84 17.68
C HIS A 3 41.03 -38.67 16.16
N SER A 4 40.61 -39.64 15.33
CA SER A 4 40.76 -39.57 13.87
C SER A 4 39.68 -38.70 13.23
N ILE A 5 38.45 -38.77 13.72
CA ILE A 5 37.31 -38.00 13.19
C ILE A 5 37.50 -36.49 13.40
N SER A 6 38.15 -36.11 14.53
CA SER A 6 38.39 -34.70 14.85
C SER A 6 39.15 -33.92 13.75
N LYS A 7 40.01 -34.61 12.99
CA LYS A 7 40.81 -34.00 11.91
C LYS A 7 39.99 -33.66 10.66
N TYR A 8 38.80 -34.24 10.51
CA TYR A 8 37.94 -34.03 9.35
C TYR A 8 36.75 -33.10 9.66
N ILE A 9 36.61 -32.63 10.92
CA ILE A 9 35.44 -31.84 11.36
C ILE A 9 35.22 -30.61 10.46
N ILE A 10 36.28 -29.88 10.13
CA ILE A 10 36.19 -28.66 9.31
C ILE A 10 35.75 -28.99 7.87
N SER A 11 36.36 -30.02 7.25
CA SER A 11 35.97 -30.50 5.91
C SER A 11 34.51 -30.94 5.86
N ILE A 12 34.08 -31.73 6.85
CA ILE A 12 32.71 -32.23 6.97
C ILE A 12 31.74 -31.05 7.12
N LEU A 13 32.06 -30.07 7.98
CA LEU A 13 31.24 -28.88 8.18
C LEU A 13 31.08 -28.08 6.88
N LEU A 14 32.17 -27.80 6.17
CA LEU A 14 32.15 -27.05 4.91
C LEU A 14 31.33 -27.75 3.83
N ILE A 15 31.46 -29.08 3.71
CA ILE A 15 30.67 -29.88 2.76
C ILE A 15 29.18 -29.86 3.14
N ILE A 16 28.85 -29.96 4.42
CA ILE A 16 27.46 -29.89 4.90
C ILE A 16 26.86 -28.51 4.63
N ILE A 17 27.57 -27.42 4.93
CA ILE A 17 27.11 -26.05 4.66
C ILE A 17 26.96 -25.83 3.16
N GLY A 18 27.91 -26.31 2.35
CA GLY A 18 27.83 -26.20 0.90
C GLY A 18 26.64 -26.98 0.32
N PHE A 19 26.38 -28.19 0.83
CA PHE A 19 25.20 -28.97 0.46
C PHE A 19 23.91 -28.28 0.87
N PHE A 20 23.86 -27.71 2.08
CA PHE A 20 22.73 -26.92 2.55
C PHE A 20 22.46 -25.71 1.66
N ALA A 21 23.50 -24.99 1.23
CA ALA A 21 23.35 -23.84 0.33
C ALA A 21 22.82 -24.21 -1.06
N ILE A 22 23.22 -25.37 -1.59
CA ILE A 22 22.68 -25.90 -2.85
C ILE A 22 21.24 -26.37 -2.65
N SER A 23 20.95 -27.10 -1.58
CA SER A 23 19.61 -27.64 -1.32
C SER A 23 18.59 -26.54 -1.02
N SER A 24 19.00 -25.45 -0.37
CA SER A 24 18.17 -24.26 -0.21
C SER A 24 17.89 -23.56 -1.54
N PHE A 25 18.87 -23.50 -2.44
CA PHE A 25 18.68 -22.93 -3.78
C PHE A 25 17.73 -23.78 -4.64
N VAL A 26 17.94 -25.09 -4.69
CA VAL A 26 17.11 -26.03 -5.48
C VAL A 26 15.71 -26.17 -4.88
N GLY A 27 15.61 -26.22 -3.56
CA GLY A 27 14.37 -26.49 -2.85
C GLY A 27 13.53 -25.27 -2.50
N GLY A 28 14.09 -24.06 -2.56
CA GLY A 28 13.34 -22.81 -2.36
C GLY A 28 12.76 -22.60 -0.96
N TRP A 29 13.23 -23.32 0.07
CA TRP A 29 12.70 -23.27 1.45
C TRP A 29 13.08 -21.99 2.23
N ILE A 30 13.82 -21.07 1.61
CA ILE A 30 14.13 -19.76 2.19
C ILE A 30 13.06 -18.80 1.67
N ASP A 31 12.05 -18.57 2.51
CA ASP A 31 10.93 -17.67 2.21
C ASP A 31 11.39 -16.23 1.98
N GLY A 32 10.78 -15.56 0.99
CA GLY A 32 10.88 -14.10 0.81
C GLY A 32 11.73 -13.58 -0.34
N LEU A 33 12.26 -14.43 -1.23
CA LEU A 33 13.04 -13.99 -2.41
C LEU A 33 12.25 -14.25 -3.71
N GLU A 34 12.09 -13.22 -4.55
CA GLU A 34 11.39 -13.34 -5.84
C GLU A 34 12.26 -13.98 -6.93
N SER A 35 13.57 -13.94 -6.75
CA SER A 35 14.54 -14.59 -7.63
C SER A 35 15.49 -15.44 -6.81
N GLN A 36 15.75 -16.65 -7.29
CA GLN A 36 16.70 -17.54 -6.62
C GLN A 36 18.12 -16.95 -6.71
N PRO A 37 18.82 -16.75 -5.57
CA PRO A 37 20.14 -16.14 -5.58
C PRO A 37 21.16 -17.13 -6.14
N VAL A 38 21.51 -16.99 -7.42
CA VAL A 38 22.52 -17.82 -8.11
C VAL A 38 23.86 -17.82 -7.36
N GLY A 39 24.16 -16.73 -6.65
CA GLY A 39 25.34 -16.63 -5.78
C GLY A 39 25.38 -17.71 -4.70
N MET A 40 24.23 -18.10 -4.14
CA MET A 40 24.13 -19.15 -3.12
C MET A 40 24.45 -20.54 -3.70
N PHE A 41 24.00 -20.80 -4.93
CA PHE A 41 24.32 -22.02 -5.67
C PHE A 41 25.82 -22.14 -5.95
N VAL A 42 26.43 -21.07 -6.45
CA VAL A 42 27.88 -21.01 -6.73
C VAL A 42 28.70 -21.12 -5.44
N ALA A 43 28.30 -20.42 -4.37
CA ALA A 43 28.94 -20.50 -3.07
C ALA A 43 28.85 -21.92 -2.49
N GLY A 44 27.74 -22.63 -2.69
CA GLY A 44 27.58 -24.01 -2.27
C GLY A 44 28.60 -24.97 -2.90
N PHE A 45 28.79 -24.91 -4.22
CA PHE A 45 29.83 -25.70 -4.90
C PHE A 45 31.24 -25.31 -4.46
N ALA A 46 31.50 -24.01 -4.27
CA ALA A 46 32.79 -23.53 -3.80
C ALA A 46 33.10 -24.06 -2.40
N LEU A 47 32.14 -24.05 -1.47
CA LEU A 47 32.30 -24.60 -0.11
C LEU A 47 32.56 -26.11 -0.11
N ILE A 48 31.89 -26.87 -0.98
CA ILE A 48 32.17 -28.31 -1.15
C ILE A 48 33.59 -28.52 -1.68
N ALA A 49 34.01 -27.77 -2.70
CA ALA A 49 35.35 -27.87 -3.26
C ALA A 49 36.44 -27.53 -2.21
N VAL A 50 36.25 -26.46 -1.45
CA VAL A 50 37.14 -26.09 -0.34
C VAL A 50 37.13 -27.16 0.75
N GLY A 51 35.98 -27.74 1.08
CA GLY A 51 35.85 -28.83 2.05
C GLY A 51 36.61 -30.09 1.64
N ILE A 52 36.59 -30.46 0.35
CA ILE A 52 37.36 -31.59 -0.21
C ILE A 52 38.86 -31.30 -0.14
N ILE A 53 39.31 -30.09 -0.51
CA ILE A 53 40.72 -29.68 -0.43
C ILE A 53 41.21 -29.70 1.02
N ALA A 54 40.35 -29.32 1.97
CA ALA A 54 40.65 -29.28 3.40
C ALA A 54 40.83 -30.67 4.05
N ILE A 55 40.56 -31.76 3.33
CA ILE A 55 40.76 -33.13 3.84
C ILE A 55 42.26 -33.36 4.09
N PRO A 56 42.67 -33.79 5.31
CA PRO A 56 44.07 -33.99 5.67
C PRO A 56 44.89 -34.79 4.63
N ASN A 57 44.36 -35.91 4.14
CA ASN A 57 45.02 -36.75 3.13
C ASN A 57 45.24 -36.03 1.79
N VAL A 58 44.34 -35.12 1.42
CA VAL A 58 44.45 -34.32 0.19
C VAL A 58 45.50 -33.22 0.41
N LEU A 59 45.46 -32.56 1.56
CA LEU A 59 46.44 -31.55 1.98
C LEU A 59 47.87 -32.10 2.03
N ASP A 60 48.07 -33.28 2.61
CA ASP A 60 49.40 -33.90 2.69
C ASP A 60 49.97 -34.17 1.29
N LYS A 61 49.12 -34.61 0.36
CA LYS A 61 49.50 -34.85 -1.04
C LYS A 61 49.79 -33.54 -1.79
N LEU A 62 49.06 -32.46 -1.50
CA LEU A 62 49.29 -31.14 -2.08
C LEU A 62 50.55 -30.45 -1.54
N ASN A 63 50.85 -30.63 -0.25
CA ASN A 63 52.06 -30.11 0.39
C ASN A 63 53.33 -30.73 -0.20
N GLY A 64 53.29 -32.02 -0.58
CA GLY A 64 54.41 -32.71 -1.24
C GLY A 64 54.78 -32.16 -2.63
N ILE A 65 53.93 -31.35 -3.26
CA ILE A 65 54.12 -30.81 -4.63
C ILE A 65 54.72 -29.38 -4.59
N GLY A 66 54.88 -28.76 -3.41
CA GLY A 66 55.40 -27.39 -3.27
C GLY A 66 54.42 -26.29 -3.69
N ALA A 67 53.19 -26.65 -4.09
CA ALA A 67 52.16 -25.72 -4.55
C ALA A 67 51.34 -25.07 -3.42
N SER A 68 51.54 -25.49 -2.17
CA SER A 68 50.63 -25.18 -1.05
C SER A 68 50.53 -23.69 -0.69
N LYS A 69 51.64 -22.94 -0.71
CA LYS A 69 51.63 -21.50 -0.39
C LYS A 69 50.91 -20.66 -1.45
N SER A 70 51.14 -20.95 -2.73
CA SER A 70 50.46 -20.25 -3.84
C SER A 70 48.98 -20.58 -3.87
N LEU A 71 48.62 -21.84 -3.60
CA LEU A 71 47.22 -22.27 -3.51
C LEU A 71 46.47 -21.59 -2.36
N LEU A 72 47.13 -21.41 -1.21
CA LEU A 72 46.57 -20.69 -0.06
C LEU A 72 46.33 -19.21 -0.37
N TYR A 73 47.28 -18.55 -1.05
CA TYR A 73 47.14 -17.16 -1.44
C TYR A 73 45.99 -16.98 -2.45
N ILE A 74 45.96 -17.78 -3.52
CA ILE A 74 44.90 -17.76 -4.52
C ILE A 74 43.55 -18.08 -3.88
N GLY A 75 43.49 -19.12 -3.04
CA GLY A 75 42.28 -19.51 -2.32
C GLY A 75 41.75 -18.41 -1.41
N SER A 76 42.63 -17.66 -0.75
CA SER A 76 42.24 -16.53 0.10
C SER A 76 41.63 -15.38 -0.72
N VAL A 77 42.24 -15.04 -1.87
CA VAL A 77 41.71 -14.02 -2.79
C VAL A 77 40.34 -14.46 -3.35
N VAL A 78 40.22 -15.73 -3.75
CA VAL A 78 38.95 -16.31 -4.22
C VAL A 78 37.89 -16.31 -3.11
N ALA A 79 38.25 -16.66 -1.88
CA ALA A 79 37.32 -16.65 -0.75
C ALA A 79 36.80 -15.24 -0.44
N LEU A 80 37.67 -14.22 -0.48
CA LEU A 80 37.26 -12.82 -0.32
C LEU A 80 36.33 -12.37 -1.46
N GLY A 81 36.66 -12.73 -2.71
CA GLY A 81 35.81 -12.43 -3.87
C GLY A 81 34.43 -13.09 -3.80
N LEU A 82 34.37 -14.36 -3.37
CA LEU A 82 33.11 -15.07 -3.16
C LEU A 82 32.31 -14.49 -1.99
N GLY A 83 32.98 -14.14 -0.89
CA GLY A 83 32.34 -13.47 0.25
C GLY A 83 31.69 -12.15 -0.15
N TYR A 84 32.39 -11.33 -0.94
CA TYR A 84 31.83 -10.10 -1.52
C TYR A 84 30.64 -10.40 -2.44
N ALA A 85 30.74 -11.39 -3.33
CA ALA A 85 29.67 -11.75 -4.25
C ALA A 85 28.38 -12.20 -3.52
N VAL A 86 28.51 -12.94 -2.42
CA VAL A 86 27.37 -13.35 -1.58
C VAL A 86 26.71 -12.15 -0.92
N VAL A 87 27.49 -11.27 -0.27
CA VAL A 87 26.95 -10.06 0.36
C VAL A 87 26.24 -9.19 -0.69
N ASN A 88 26.88 -8.96 -1.84
CA ASN A 88 26.29 -8.18 -2.92
C ASN A 88 24.98 -8.78 -3.46
N SER A 89 24.90 -10.11 -3.61
CA SER A 89 23.68 -10.79 -4.06
C SER A 89 22.53 -10.64 -3.07
N VAL A 90 22.80 -10.72 -1.76
CA VAL A 90 21.79 -10.55 -0.71
C VAL A 90 21.33 -9.10 -0.64
N THR A 91 22.26 -8.14 -0.61
CA THR A 91 21.94 -6.71 -0.57
C THR A 91 21.10 -6.29 -1.78
N THR A 92 21.47 -6.74 -2.99
CA THR A 92 20.69 -6.45 -4.21
C THR A 92 19.24 -6.94 -4.12
N GLU A 93 19.03 -8.13 -3.53
CA GLU A 93 17.68 -8.67 -3.35
C GLU A 93 16.91 -7.89 -2.29
N ILE A 94 17.54 -7.55 -1.16
CA ILE A 94 16.93 -6.71 -0.11
C ILE A 94 16.51 -5.34 -0.67
N ASP A 95 17.40 -4.67 -1.39
CA ASP A 95 17.13 -3.36 -1.98
C ASP A 95 15.99 -3.44 -3.01
N PHE A 96 15.94 -4.52 -3.79
CA PHE A 96 14.84 -4.78 -4.71
C PHE A 96 13.51 -4.96 -3.98
N GLN A 97 13.46 -5.77 -2.92
CA GLN A 97 12.24 -5.97 -2.13
C GLN A 97 11.77 -4.68 -1.44
N ASN A 98 12.69 -3.93 -0.83
CA ASN A 98 12.39 -2.63 -0.22
C ASN A 98 11.86 -1.63 -1.24
N THR A 99 12.46 -1.59 -2.43
CA THR A 99 11.98 -0.75 -3.53
C THR A 99 10.60 -1.19 -3.96
N LYS A 100 10.38 -2.49 -4.15
CA LYS A 100 9.07 -3.04 -4.53
C LYS A 100 7.98 -2.65 -3.52
N GLU A 101 8.22 -2.86 -2.24
CA GLU A 101 7.25 -2.51 -1.18
C GLU A 101 6.91 -1.02 -1.18
N MET A 102 7.93 -0.16 -1.31
CA MET A 102 7.74 1.29 -1.39
C MET A 102 6.92 1.70 -2.63
N VAL A 103 7.23 1.12 -3.79
CA VAL A 103 6.51 1.39 -5.05
C VAL A 103 5.06 0.92 -4.95
N GLU A 104 4.83 -0.32 -4.49
CA GLU A 104 3.48 -0.85 -4.31
C GLU A 104 2.68 0.01 -3.33
N LYS A 105 3.28 0.44 -2.21
CA LYS A 105 2.61 1.33 -1.24
C LYS A 105 2.14 2.64 -1.88
N GLN A 106 2.97 3.27 -2.71
CA GLN A 106 2.61 4.51 -3.40
C GLN A 106 1.51 4.28 -4.45
N THR A 107 1.64 3.23 -5.25
CA THR A 107 0.62 2.85 -6.26
C THR A 107 -0.71 2.49 -5.62
N ILE A 108 -0.70 1.68 -4.56
CA ILE A 108 -1.89 1.32 -3.77
C ILE A 108 -2.54 2.58 -3.21
N GLN A 109 -1.77 3.52 -2.66
CA GLN A 109 -2.34 4.75 -2.13
C GLN A 109 -3.01 5.57 -3.24
N ARG A 110 -2.40 5.66 -4.43
CA ARG A 110 -3.02 6.33 -5.57
C ARG A 110 -4.31 5.64 -6.03
N LEU A 111 -4.31 4.31 -6.09
CA LEU A 111 -5.49 3.51 -6.41
C LEU A 111 -6.60 3.69 -5.37
N LYS A 112 -6.27 3.78 -4.07
CA LYS A 112 -7.21 4.09 -3.00
C LYS A 112 -7.82 5.48 -3.18
N ASP A 113 -7.01 6.49 -3.50
CA ASP A 113 -7.51 7.84 -3.75
C ASP A 113 -8.47 7.86 -4.95
N ILE A 114 -8.12 7.22 -6.08
CA ILE A 114 -9.00 7.12 -7.26
C ILE A 114 -10.30 6.41 -6.90
N ARG A 115 -10.21 5.31 -6.14
CA ARG A 115 -11.38 4.54 -5.69
C ARG A 115 -12.32 5.39 -4.83
N ASP A 116 -11.77 6.12 -3.86
CA ASP A 116 -12.57 6.91 -2.93
C ASP A 116 -13.30 8.05 -3.69
N ILE A 117 -12.66 8.65 -4.69
CA ILE A 117 -13.31 9.64 -5.57
C ILE A 117 -14.40 8.98 -6.41
N GLN A 118 -14.15 7.81 -7.00
CA GLN A 118 -15.13 7.08 -7.81
C GLN A 118 -16.35 6.66 -7.00
N ILE A 119 -16.16 6.21 -5.76
CA ILE A 119 -17.26 5.91 -4.83
C ILE A 119 -18.08 7.18 -4.56
N ALA A 120 -17.42 8.29 -4.24
CA ALA A 120 -18.11 9.56 -4.01
C ALA A 120 -18.85 10.06 -5.25
N HIS A 121 -18.24 9.95 -6.43
CA HIS A 121 -18.87 10.29 -7.71
C HIS A 121 -20.13 9.44 -7.92
N ARG A 122 -20.08 8.13 -7.68
CA ARG A 122 -21.26 7.27 -7.74
C ARG A 122 -22.32 7.64 -6.72
N THR A 123 -21.94 7.98 -5.50
CA THR A 123 -22.89 8.37 -4.45
C THR A 123 -23.63 9.67 -4.80
N PHE A 124 -22.94 10.69 -5.33
CA PHE A 124 -23.54 12.01 -5.55
C PHE A 124 -24.03 12.27 -6.97
N LYS A 125 -23.48 11.60 -7.99
CA LYS A 125 -23.90 11.72 -9.41
C LYS A 125 -24.64 10.48 -9.93
N GLY A 126 -24.67 9.38 -9.17
CA GLY A 126 -25.42 8.15 -9.50
C GLY A 126 -24.68 7.14 -10.38
N SER A 127 -23.50 7.47 -10.90
CA SER A 127 -22.68 6.60 -11.77
C SER A 127 -21.20 6.74 -11.47
N TYR A 128 -20.35 5.83 -11.92
CA TYR A 128 -18.90 6.03 -11.91
C TYR A 128 -18.49 7.01 -13.02
N ALA A 129 -17.42 7.78 -12.81
CA ALA A 129 -16.87 8.69 -13.81
C ALA A 129 -16.14 7.89 -14.91
N TYR A 130 -16.45 8.18 -16.18
CA TYR A 130 -16.02 7.37 -17.32
C TYR A 130 -14.56 7.57 -17.74
N ASP A 131 -13.96 8.69 -17.35
CA ASP A 131 -12.56 9.01 -17.58
C ASP A 131 -11.97 9.86 -16.42
N PHE A 132 -10.67 10.11 -16.48
CA PHE A 132 -9.99 10.92 -15.47
C PHE A 132 -10.31 12.42 -15.54
N GLU A 133 -10.80 12.91 -16.69
CA GLU A 133 -11.16 14.31 -16.87
C GLU A 133 -12.46 14.64 -16.11
N SER A 134 -13.50 13.83 -16.34
CA SER A 134 -14.77 13.88 -15.60
C SER A 134 -14.57 13.62 -14.10
N LEU A 135 -13.69 12.68 -13.76
CA LEU A 135 -13.32 12.44 -12.36
C LEU A 135 -12.64 13.67 -11.73
N GLY A 136 -11.73 14.32 -12.47
CA GLY A 136 -11.05 15.55 -12.05
C GLY A 136 -12.01 16.72 -11.86
N ALA A 137 -12.97 16.90 -12.77
CA ALA A 137 -13.99 17.93 -12.68
C ALA A 137 -14.85 17.79 -11.41
N PHE A 138 -15.23 16.56 -11.05
CA PHE A 138 -16.01 16.28 -9.86
C PHE A 138 -15.28 16.61 -8.54
N ILE A 139 -13.96 16.42 -8.48
CA ILE A 139 -13.17 16.63 -7.25
C ILE A 139 -13.31 18.06 -6.72
N HIS A 140 -13.41 19.03 -7.63
CA HIS A 140 -13.55 20.46 -7.32
C HIS A 140 -14.99 20.98 -7.44
N ASP A 141 -15.95 20.14 -7.79
CA ASP A 141 -17.36 20.51 -7.83
C ASP A 141 -17.83 20.77 -6.39
N THR A 142 -18.08 22.04 -6.07
CA THR A 142 -18.50 22.48 -4.73
C THR A 142 -20.00 22.33 -4.49
N THR A 143 -20.75 21.82 -5.47
CA THR A 143 -22.22 21.77 -5.42
C THR A 143 -22.78 20.38 -5.09
N VAL A 144 -21.90 19.39 -4.90
CA VAL A 144 -22.30 17.97 -4.91
C VAL A 144 -22.03 17.24 -3.61
N VAL A 145 -21.12 17.71 -2.76
CA VAL A 145 -20.81 17.07 -1.48
C VAL A 145 -21.55 17.83 -0.36
N PRO A 146 -22.65 17.29 0.20
CA PRO A 146 -23.34 17.91 1.31
C PRO A 146 -22.57 17.66 2.62
N VAL A 147 -22.32 18.73 3.37
CA VAL A 147 -21.84 18.70 4.75
C VAL A 147 -22.99 19.14 5.64
N THR A 148 -23.47 18.21 6.46
CA THR A 148 -24.54 18.46 7.41
C THR A 148 -23.94 18.92 8.75
N PHE A 149 -24.40 20.06 9.22
CA PHE A 149 -24.13 20.59 10.54
C PHE A 149 -25.39 20.44 11.40
N ASN A 150 -25.28 19.67 12.48
CA ASN A 150 -26.37 19.42 13.41
C ASN A 150 -25.95 19.87 14.81
N MET A 151 -26.74 20.74 15.43
CA MET A 151 -26.55 21.18 16.82
C MET A 151 -27.84 21.01 17.63
N GLY A 152 -27.67 20.51 18.85
CA GLY A 152 -28.75 20.23 19.79
C GLY A 152 -29.52 18.93 19.48
N SER A 153 -30.02 18.29 20.54
CA SER A 153 -30.73 17.02 20.54
C SER A 153 -32.25 17.19 20.59
N PHE A 154 -32.99 16.30 19.94
CA PHE A 154 -34.44 16.26 20.09
C PHE A 154 -34.79 15.57 21.42
N HIS A 155 -35.61 16.21 22.24
CA HIS A 155 -36.15 15.60 23.46
C HIS A 155 -37.30 14.66 23.11
N ASP A 156 -37.51 13.59 23.89
CA ASP A 156 -38.57 12.60 23.64
C ASP A 156 -39.99 13.19 23.60
N THR A 157 -40.19 14.37 24.19
CA THR A 157 -41.48 15.08 24.21
C THR A 157 -41.81 15.83 22.91
N LEU A 158 -40.80 16.15 22.09
CA LEU A 158 -40.97 16.85 20.81
C LEU A 158 -40.17 16.13 19.73
N SER A 159 -40.87 15.33 18.92
CA SER A 159 -40.27 14.65 17.78
C SER A 159 -39.62 15.63 16.81
N ALA A 160 -38.68 15.14 16.00
CA ALA A 160 -38.04 15.95 14.96
C ALA A 160 -39.05 16.55 13.97
N GLU A 161 -40.12 15.83 13.67
CA GLU A 161 -41.21 16.26 12.79
C GLU A 161 -42.00 17.42 13.41
N ASN A 162 -42.45 17.27 14.66
CA ASN A 162 -43.16 18.32 15.38
C ASN A 162 -42.27 19.57 15.56
N SER A 163 -40.98 19.37 15.82
CA SER A 163 -40.01 20.48 15.94
C SER A 163 -39.83 21.24 14.62
N ASN A 164 -39.91 20.55 13.49
CA ASN A 164 -39.86 21.16 12.17
C ASN A 164 -41.13 21.97 11.88
N GLU A 165 -42.31 21.38 12.15
CA GLU A 165 -43.60 22.04 11.96
C GLU A 165 -43.75 23.31 12.81
N GLN A 166 -43.22 23.30 14.03
CA GLN A 166 -43.24 24.44 14.95
C GLN A 166 -42.13 25.48 14.66
N GLY A 167 -41.28 25.26 13.65
CA GLY A 167 -40.23 26.19 13.26
C GLY A 167 -39.03 26.25 14.21
N TYR A 168 -38.82 25.21 15.03
CA TYR A 168 -37.66 25.11 15.92
C TYR A 168 -36.40 24.61 15.21
N ILE A 169 -36.52 24.08 14.00
CA ILE A 169 -35.35 23.72 13.18
C ILE A 169 -34.93 24.92 12.35
N ILE A 170 -33.71 25.39 12.59
CA ILE A 170 -33.18 26.63 12.00
C ILE A 170 -31.82 26.38 11.31
N LYS A 171 -31.46 27.23 10.35
CA LYS A 171 -30.10 27.23 9.78
C LYS A 171 -29.16 28.07 10.61
N LYS A 172 -27.85 27.87 10.44
CA LYS A 172 -26.85 28.68 11.15
C LYS A 172 -26.93 30.16 10.75
N THR A 173 -27.31 30.44 9.51
CA THR A 173 -27.51 31.80 8.98
C THR A 173 -28.64 32.55 9.68
N ASP A 174 -29.64 31.83 10.18
CA ASP A 174 -30.84 32.43 10.77
C ASP A 174 -30.64 32.76 12.25
N LEU A 175 -29.57 32.22 12.85
CA LEU A 175 -29.30 32.32 14.28
C LEU A 175 -29.16 33.78 14.75
N ASP A 176 -28.53 34.63 13.95
CA ASP A 176 -28.38 36.06 14.27
C ASP A 176 -29.74 36.76 14.33
N SER A 177 -30.58 36.57 13.31
CA SER A 177 -31.92 37.16 13.26
C SER A 177 -32.82 36.66 14.39
N ILE A 178 -32.75 35.38 14.73
CA ILE A 178 -33.53 34.78 15.81
C ILE A 178 -33.03 35.25 17.17
N SER A 179 -31.71 35.36 17.36
CA SER A 179 -31.16 35.89 18.61
C SER A 179 -31.64 37.32 18.88
N ASN A 180 -31.66 38.17 17.85
CA ASN A 180 -32.21 39.52 17.93
C ASN A 180 -33.71 39.54 18.24
N LEU A 181 -34.50 38.63 17.64
CA LEU A 181 -35.94 38.50 17.91
C LEU A 181 -36.23 38.10 19.37
N LEU A 182 -35.37 37.27 19.96
CA LEU A 182 -35.48 36.81 21.34
C LEU A 182 -34.86 37.78 22.36
N GLU A 183 -34.35 38.94 21.91
CA GLU A 183 -33.61 39.90 22.75
C GLU A 183 -32.36 39.29 23.42
N MET A 184 -31.69 38.36 22.73
CA MET A 184 -30.49 37.65 23.18
C MET A 184 -29.28 37.95 22.28
N THR A 185 -28.07 37.70 22.78
CA THR A 185 -26.88 37.72 21.91
C THR A 185 -26.75 36.43 21.12
N TYR A 186 -26.07 36.49 19.97
CA TYR A 186 -25.72 35.32 19.15
C TYR A 186 -25.08 34.20 19.99
N ASP A 187 -24.04 34.54 20.75
CA ASP A 187 -23.29 33.57 21.55
C ASP A 187 -24.16 32.95 22.65
N SER A 188 -25.05 33.72 23.27
CA SER A 188 -25.97 33.20 24.30
C SER A 188 -26.95 32.19 23.73
N LEU A 189 -27.58 32.47 22.58
CA LEU A 189 -28.49 31.53 21.95
C LEU A 189 -27.74 30.30 21.41
N TYR A 190 -26.54 30.50 20.85
CA TYR A 190 -25.68 29.41 20.38
C TYR A 190 -25.36 28.42 21.51
N SER A 191 -24.89 28.91 22.67
CA SER A 191 -24.60 28.06 23.84
C SER A 191 -25.85 27.38 24.38
N LEU A 192 -27.02 28.04 24.40
CA LEU A 192 -28.25 27.38 24.83
C LEU A 192 -28.68 26.24 23.89
N ILE A 193 -28.43 26.36 22.59
CA ILE A 193 -28.70 25.27 21.64
C ILE A 193 -27.67 24.15 21.80
N GLU A 194 -26.40 24.49 22.03
CA GLU A 194 -25.32 23.53 22.29
C GLU A 194 -25.55 22.73 23.58
N ASP A 195 -25.95 23.40 24.65
CA ASP A 195 -26.25 22.82 25.97
C ASP A 195 -27.67 22.20 26.06
N ASP A 196 -28.39 22.09 24.93
CA ASP A 196 -29.76 21.56 24.86
C ASP A 196 -30.80 22.28 25.73
N ASN A 197 -30.52 23.52 26.14
CA ASN A 197 -31.39 24.38 26.94
C ASN A 197 -32.27 25.33 26.10
N SER A 198 -32.28 25.17 24.78
CA SER A 198 -33.11 25.93 23.84
C SER A 198 -34.12 25.01 23.15
N PRO A 199 -35.33 25.47 22.80
CA PRO A 199 -36.21 24.73 21.90
C PRO A 199 -35.62 24.63 20.48
N TYR A 200 -34.85 25.63 20.05
CA TYR A 200 -34.26 25.68 18.72
C TYR A 200 -33.17 24.62 18.52
N LYS A 201 -33.06 24.13 17.29
CA LYS A 201 -32.10 23.11 16.84
C LYS A 201 -31.50 23.57 15.52
N ILE A 202 -30.18 23.56 15.41
CA ILE A 202 -29.53 23.92 14.15
C ILE A 202 -29.45 22.67 13.28
N ARG A 203 -30.06 22.72 12.10
CA ARG A 203 -29.88 21.74 11.03
C ARG A 203 -29.54 22.52 9.78
N ASP A 204 -28.28 22.45 9.37
CA ASP A 204 -27.79 23.17 8.21
C ASP A 204 -27.07 22.21 7.27
N THR A 205 -27.29 22.37 5.97
CA THR A 205 -26.61 21.57 4.95
C THR A 205 -25.94 22.54 3.99
N SER A 206 -24.63 22.65 4.11
CA SER A 206 -23.79 23.38 3.16
C SER A 206 -23.19 22.43 2.16
N PHE A 207 -22.88 22.92 0.96
CA PHE A 207 -22.16 22.12 -0.04
C PHE A 207 -20.69 22.52 -0.07
N THR A 208 -19.84 21.52 -0.29
CA THR A 208 -18.38 21.65 -0.39
C THR A 208 -17.89 20.80 -1.56
N SER A 209 -16.57 20.78 -1.78
CA SER A 209 -15.92 19.91 -2.75
C SER A 209 -15.33 18.67 -2.09
N PHE A 210 -15.27 17.56 -2.82
CA PHE A 210 -14.62 16.35 -2.31
C PHE A 210 -13.14 16.60 -1.97
N TYR A 211 -12.48 17.48 -2.73
CA TYR A 211 -11.13 17.94 -2.46
C TYR A 211 -10.98 18.55 -1.06
N ALA A 212 -11.83 19.52 -0.72
CA ALA A 212 -11.74 20.25 0.54
C ALA A 212 -11.85 19.33 1.76
N GLU A 213 -12.68 18.28 1.67
CA GLU A 213 -12.95 17.35 2.77
C GLU A 213 -11.92 16.21 2.89
N ASN A 214 -11.12 15.93 1.85
CA ASN A 214 -10.29 14.72 1.82
C ASN A 214 -8.83 14.94 1.42
N PHE A 215 -8.55 15.97 0.62
CA PHE A 215 -7.29 16.08 -0.14
C PHE A 215 -6.49 17.35 0.12
N THR A 216 -6.96 18.22 1.02
CA THR A 216 -6.14 19.34 1.49
C THR A 216 -4.87 18.83 2.20
N ASP A 217 -3.81 19.62 2.11
CA ASP A 217 -2.51 19.30 2.70
C ASP A 217 -2.62 19.00 4.20
N GLU A 218 -3.43 19.77 4.93
CA GLU A 218 -3.69 19.57 6.36
C GLU A 218 -4.30 18.19 6.65
N ILE A 219 -5.31 17.78 5.88
CA ILE A 219 -5.99 16.49 6.04
C ILE A 219 -5.03 15.35 5.68
N ARG A 220 -4.26 15.50 4.60
CA ARG A 220 -3.28 14.49 4.17
C ARG A 220 -2.17 14.30 5.21
N MET A 221 -1.59 15.39 5.73
CA MET A 221 -0.58 15.34 6.78
C MET A 221 -1.11 14.73 8.08
N LYS A 222 -2.32 15.13 8.51
CA LYS A 222 -2.97 14.56 9.70
C LYS A 222 -3.17 13.04 9.57
N ARG A 223 -3.49 12.55 8.38
CA ARG A 223 -3.68 11.13 8.07
C ARG A 223 -2.38 10.39 7.73
N LYS A 224 -1.23 11.07 7.72
CA LYS A 224 0.08 10.54 7.31
C LYS A 224 0.05 9.95 5.89
N LEU A 225 -0.70 10.60 4.99
CA LEU A 225 -0.81 10.24 3.59
C LEU A 225 0.09 11.15 2.74
N PRO A 226 0.56 10.68 1.57
CA PRO A 226 1.27 11.54 0.63
C PRO A 226 0.39 12.72 0.19
N LEU A 227 1.04 13.83 -0.17
CA LEU A 227 0.36 15.00 -0.71
C LEU A 227 -0.37 14.64 -2.00
N PHE A 228 -1.55 15.23 -2.18
CA PHE A 228 -2.39 14.96 -3.32
C PHE A 228 -2.08 15.92 -4.45
N ASN A 229 -1.97 15.38 -5.66
CA ASN A 229 -1.83 16.15 -6.88
C ASN A 229 -2.79 15.60 -7.94
N ILE A 230 -3.68 16.46 -8.42
CA ILE A 230 -4.75 16.13 -9.37
C ILE A 230 -4.21 15.85 -10.79
N ASP A 231 -3.23 16.62 -11.25
CA ASP A 231 -2.66 16.49 -12.61
C ASP A 231 -1.97 15.14 -12.82
N SER A 232 -1.49 14.54 -11.73
CA SER A 232 -0.86 13.22 -11.70
C SER A 232 -1.81 12.09 -11.29
N LEU A 233 -3.11 12.36 -11.08
CA LEU A 233 -4.07 11.37 -10.59
C LEU A 233 -4.20 10.16 -11.52
N SER A 234 -4.20 10.41 -12.82
CA SER A 234 -4.34 9.36 -13.83
C SER A 234 -3.09 8.50 -14.00
N LYS A 235 -1.96 8.91 -13.43
CA LYS A 235 -0.66 8.30 -13.67
C LYS A 235 -0.15 7.56 -12.46
N ASN A 236 0.51 6.44 -12.72
CA ASN A 236 1.33 5.77 -11.74
C ASN A 236 2.49 6.71 -11.33
N PRO A 237 2.71 6.96 -10.03
CA PRO A 237 3.69 7.93 -9.56
C PRO A 237 5.14 7.57 -9.93
N LEU A 238 5.44 6.31 -10.28
CA LEU A 238 6.78 5.85 -10.63
C LEU A 238 6.97 5.71 -12.13
N THR A 239 6.09 4.93 -12.77
CA THR A 239 6.24 4.63 -14.20
C THR A 239 5.73 5.75 -15.09
N SER A 240 4.96 6.70 -14.52
CA SER A 240 4.24 7.76 -15.27
C SER A 240 3.24 7.23 -16.30
N GLU A 241 3.02 5.91 -16.32
CA GLU A 241 2.02 5.26 -17.16
C GLU A 241 0.62 5.53 -16.63
N THR A 242 -0.33 5.68 -17.55
CA THR A 242 -1.72 5.98 -17.20
C THR A 242 -2.43 4.71 -16.72
N PHE A 243 -3.14 4.79 -15.59
CA PHE A 243 -3.98 3.70 -15.12
C PHE A 243 -5.07 3.37 -16.15
N ILE A 244 -5.34 2.09 -16.33
CA ILE A 244 -6.45 1.63 -17.16
C ILE A 244 -7.72 1.77 -16.34
N MET A 245 -8.68 2.55 -16.82
CA MET A 245 -10.02 2.69 -16.22
C MET A 245 -11.07 2.12 -17.17
N LYS A 246 -11.93 1.25 -16.66
CA LYS A 246 -13.04 0.64 -17.41
C LYS A 246 -14.28 0.61 -16.54
N ILE A 247 -15.43 0.82 -17.15
CA ILE A 247 -16.74 0.71 -16.51
C ILE A 247 -17.54 -0.35 -17.26
N SER A 248 -18.37 -1.09 -16.54
CA SER A 248 -19.40 -1.94 -17.12
C SER A 248 -20.66 -1.90 -16.27
N ALA A 249 -21.63 -2.75 -16.58
CA ALA A 249 -22.80 -2.99 -15.76
C ALA A 249 -23.06 -4.50 -15.71
N VAL A 250 -23.39 -5.00 -14.53
CA VAL A 250 -23.70 -6.42 -14.31
C VAL A 250 -25.10 -6.50 -13.73
N GLU A 251 -25.87 -7.47 -14.23
CA GLU A 251 -27.19 -7.77 -13.71
C GLU A 251 -27.07 -8.60 -12.42
N VAL A 252 -27.48 -8.02 -11.30
CA VAL A 252 -27.53 -8.70 -9.99
C VAL A 252 -28.97 -8.67 -9.50
N GLY A 253 -29.59 -9.85 -9.42
CA GLY A 253 -30.97 -9.97 -8.92
C GLY A 253 -31.99 -9.16 -9.74
N ARG A 254 -31.87 -9.15 -11.08
CA ARG A 254 -32.71 -8.38 -12.02
C ARG A 254 -32.51 -6.85 -12.00
N VAL A 255 -31.49 -6.37 -11.29
CA VAL A 255 -31.13 -4.95 -11.25
C VAL A 255 -29.76 -4.78 -11.89
N TRP A 256 -29.67 -3.86 -12.85
CA TRP A 256 -28.39 -3.46 -13.44
C TRP A 256 -27.61 -2.61 -12.45
N GLN A 257 -26.42 -3.06 -12.09
CA GLN A 257 -25.53 -2.34 -11.18
C GLN A 257 -24.24 -1.96 -11.91
N PRO A 258 -23.79 -0.70 -11.81
CA PRO A 258 -22.56 -0.28 -12.45
C PRO A 258 -21.35 -0.92 -11.76
N THR A 259 -20.37 -1.29 -12.56
CA THR A 259 -19.10 -1.89 -12.12
C THR A 259 -17.94 -1.07 -12.66
N ILE A 260 -16.82 -1.06 -11.95
CA ILE A 260 -15.63 -0.29 -12.32
C ILE A 260 -14.39 -1.17 -12.10
N LEU A 261 -13.44 -1.06 -13.01
CA LEU A 261 -12.11 -1.62 -12.89
C LEU A 261 -11.10 -0.50 -13.13
N VAL A 262 -10.21 -0.29 -12.16
CA VAL A 262 -9.01 0.54 -12.36
C VAL A 262 -7.79 -0.31 -12.08
N GLN A 263 -6.84 -0.34 -13.02
CA GLN A 263 -5.69 -1.22 -12.98
C GLN A 263 -4.40 -0.51 -13.41
N ASP A 264 -3.32 -0.80 -12.70
CA ASP A 264 -1.96 -0.44 -13.11
C ASP A 264 -1.51 -1.30 -14.32
N PRO A 265 -1.21 -0.71 -15.49
CA PRO A 265 -0.72 -1.46 -16.63
C PRO A 265 0.68 -2.02 -16.41
N THR A 266 1.50 -1.38 -15.56
CA THR A 266 2.94 -1.61 -15.50
C THR A 266 3.38 -1.87 -14.05
N PRO A 267 3.03 -3.04 -13.49
CA PRO A 267 3.45 -3.41 -12.15
C PRO A 267 4.97 -3.47 -12.06
N PHE A 268 5.51 -2.96 -10.95
CA PHE A 268 6.93 -3.04 -10.67
C PHE A 268 7.34 -4.50 -10.43
N GLY A 269 8.45 -4.92 -11.03
CA GLY A 269 8.94 -6.28 -10.91
C GLY A 269 10.03 -6.61 -11.92
N ARG A 270 10.72 -7.72 -11.70
CA ARG A 270 11.81 -8.18 -12.58
C ARG A 270 11.30 -8.61 -13.96
N ASP A 271 12.17 -8.52 -14.95
CA ASP A 271 11.90 -9.06 -16.27
C ASP A 271 11.72 -10.58 -16.21
N LYS A 272 10.77 -11.09 -16.99
CA LYS A 272 10.43 -12.52 -17.11
C LYS A 272 9.85 -13.17 -15.84
N VAL A 273 9.50 -12.39 -14.81
CA VAL A 273 8.71 -12.86 -13.67
C VAL A 273 7.26 -12.44 -13.88
N LYS A 274 6.30 -13.33 -13.56
CA LYS A 274 4.88 -12.98 -13.60
C LYS A 274 4.63 -11.87 -12.57
N LYS A 275 4.11 -10.74 -13.03
CA LYS A 275 3.80 -9.59 -12.17
C LYS A 275 2.29 -9.55 -11.93
N ASP A 276 1.89 -9.52 -10.67
CA ASP A 276 0.49 -9.29 -10.32
C ASP A 276 0.20 -7.79 -10.46
N THR A 277 -0.77 -7.44 -11.29
CA THR A 277 -1.13 -6.05 -11.54
C THR A 277 -1.97 -5.52 -10.39
N LEU A 278 -1.58 -4.40 -9.79
CA LEU A 278 -2.38 -3.74 -8.77
C LEU A 278 -3.65 -3.17 -9.40
N ARG A 279 -4.80 -3.48 -8.80
CA ARG A 279 -6.11 -3.05 -9.31
C ARG A 279 -7.14 -2.97 -8.20
N PHE A 280 -8.23 -2.25 -8.47
CA PHE A 280 -9.45 -2.34 -7.68
C PHE A 280 -10.68 -2.48 -8.56
N GLY A 281 -11.71 -3.09 -7.95
CA GLY A 281 -12.98 -3.37 -8.57
C GLY A 281 -12.93 -4.50 -9.60
N SER A 282 -14.02 -4.67 -10.32
CA SER A 282 -14.24 -5.74 -11.29
C SER A 282 -15.18 -5.27 -12.38
N LEU A 283 -15.15 -5.92 -13.55
CA LEU A 283 -16.15 -5.71 -14.60
C LEU A 283 -17.28 -6.75 -14.53
N THR A 284 -17.08 -7.85 -13.81
CA THR A 284 -18.00 -8.99 -13.72
C THR A 284 -18.70 -9.10 -12.38
N GLU A 285 -18.21 -8.40 -11.35
CA GLU A 285 -18.74 -8.43 -9.99
C GLU A 285 -18.89 -7.00 -9.45
N VAL A 286 -19.91 -6.78 -8.62
CA VAL A 286 -20.23 -5.45 -8.08
C VAL A 286 -19.47 -5.24 -6.77
N HIS A 287 -18.19 -4.90 -6.88
CA HIS A 287 -17.38 -4.45 -5.75
C HIS A 287 -16.34 -3.42 -6.21
N THR A 288 -15.79 -2.69 -5.24
CA THR A 288 -14.67 -1.75 -5.44
C THR A 288 -13.40 -2.19 -4.69
N ASP A 289 -13.35 -3.44 -4.25
CA ASP A 289 -12.23 -3.97 -3.48
C ASP A 289 -10.93 -4.03 -4.28
N GLY A 290 -9.83 -3.77 -3.59
CA GLY A 290 -8.48 -3.87 -4.15
C GLY A 290 -7.90 -5.26 -4.00
N ASN A 291 -6.97 -5.65 -4.88
CA ASN A 291 -6.27 -6.93 -4.80
C ASN A 291 -4.99 -6.90 -3.95
N TRP A 292 -4.78 -5.84 -3.17
CA TRP A 292 -3.64 -5.70 -2.25
C TRP A 292 -3.95 -6.30 -0.87
N ARG A 293 -2.91 -6.75 -0.16
CA ARG A 293 -3.04 -7.23 1.23
C ARG A 293 -3.23 -6.03 2.17
N ASN A 294 -4.13 -6.18 3.14
CA ASN A 294 -4.38 -5.18 4.19
C ASN A 294 -3.35 -5.27 5.32
#